data_AF-A0A3M2D841-F1
#
_entry.id   AF-A0A3M2D841-F1
#
_cell.length_a   1.000
_cell.length_b   1.000
_cell.length_c   1.000
_cell.angle_alpha   90.00
_cell.angle_beta   90.00
_cell.angle_gamma   90.00
#
_symmetry.space_group_name_H-M   'P 1'
#
loop_
_entity.id
_entity.type
_entity.pdbx_description
1 polymer ?
#
loop_
_entity_poly.entity_id
_entity_poly.type
_entity_poly.pdbx_seq_one_letter_code
_entity_poly.pdbx_strand_id
1 'polypeptide(L)' 'EVQKFTSYERDTESGLNFAQARMFAYNHGRFTSPDPLAARATPFRPQSWNLYVYVIL' A
#
# COMPACT_ATOMS: atom_id res chain seq x y z
N GLU A 1 19.45 -7.69 1.13
CA GLU A 1 17.98 -7.48 1.12
C GLU A 1 17.29 -8.79 0.80
N VAL A 2 16.15 -9.09 1.44
CA VAL A 2 15.39 -10.31 1.17
C VAL A 2 14.14 -9.92 0.40
N GLN A 3 14.03 -10.42 -0.83
CA GLN A 3 12.84 -10.24 -1.65
C GLN A 3 11.71 -11.12 -1.10
N LYS A 4 10.55 -10.52 -0.81
CA LYS A 4 9.38 -11.20 -0.22
C LYS A 4 8.19 -11.17 -1.19
N PHE A 5 6.99 -11.53 -0.70
CA PHE A 5 5.76 -11.61 -1.49
C PHE A 5 5.63 -10.42 -2.47
N THR A 6 5.22 -10.72 -3.72
CA THR A 6 5.17 -9.82 -4.90
C THR A 6 6.50 -9.23 -5.39
N SER A 7 7.63 -9.82 -4.98
CA SER A 7 8.97 -9.35 -5.34
C SER A 7 9.35 -7.97 -4.79
N TYR A 8 8.63 -7.49 -3.77
CA TYR A 8 8.99 -6.26 -3.08
C TYR A 8 10.16 -6.48 -2.13
N GLU A 9 11.03 -5.48 -2.08
CA GLU A 9 12.13 -5.41 -1.12
C GLU A 9 11.56 -5.14 0.27
N ARG A 10 11.99 -5.95 1.22
CA ARG A 10 11.62 -5.77 2.62
C ARG A 10 12.76 -5.13 3.36
N ASP A 11 12.44 -4.01 4.00
CA ASP A 11 13.28 -3.45 5.04
C ASP A 11 13.11 -4.29 6.33
N THR A 12 14.22 -4.84 6.82
CA THR A 12 14.25 -5.67 8.03
C THR A 12 14.14 -4.87 9.32
N GLU A 13 14.45 -3.56 9.29
CA GLU A 13 14.35 -2.69 10.45
C GLU A 13 12.89 -2.31 10.73
N SER A 14 12.18 -1.80 9.73
CA SER A 14 10.76 -1.43 9.87
C SER A 14 9.78 -2.58 9.65
N GLY A 15 10.20 -3.67 9.00
CA GLY A 15 9.33 -4.76 8.59
C GLY A 15 8.34 -4.37 7.48
N LEU A 16 8.55 -3.24 6.81
CA LEU A 16 7.75 -2.75 5.69
C LEU A 16 8.28 -3.27 4.36
N ASN A 17 7.39 -3.42 3.37
CA ASN A 17 7.79 -3.75 2.00
C ASN A 17 7.73 -2.50 1.13
N PHE A 18 8.78 -2.24 0.37
CA PHE A 18 8.83 -1.14 -0.58
C PHE A 18 8.09 -1.51 -1.87
N ALA A 19 6.90 -0.96 -2.05
CA ALA A 19 6.05 -1.16 -3.21
C ALA A 19 6.21 0.00 -4.21
N GLN A 20 7.46 0.25 -4.63
CA GLN A 20 7.90 1.27 -5.61
C GLN A 20 7.67 2.74 -5.21
N ALA A 21 6.44 3.13 -4.90
CA ALA A 21 6.07 4.50 -4.56
C ALA A 21 5.65 4.67 -3.09
N ARG A 22 5.32 3.56 -2.41
CA ARG A 22 4.83 3.57 -1.02
C ARG A 22 5.36 2.38 -0.23
N MET A 23 5.36 2.53 1.09
CA MET A 23 5.68 1.47 2.03
C MET A 23 4.41 0.69 2.41
N PHE A 24 4.48 -0.64 2.32
CA PHE A 24 3.38 -1.56 2.60
C PHE A 24 3.62 -2.34 3.89
N ALA A 25 2.69 -2.22 4.84
CA ALA A 25 2.69 -2.95 6.09
C ALA A 25 1.98 -4.29 5.93
N TYR A 26 2.74 -5.36 5.67
CA TYR A 26 2.17 -6.70 5.47
C TYR A 26 1.34 -7.20 6.67
N ASN A 27 1.77 -6.89 7.89
CA ASN A 27 1.07 -7.27 9.12
C ASN A 27 -0.33 -6.63 9.22
N HIS A 28 -0.52 -5.47 8.61
CA HIS A 28 -1.79 -4.72 8.65
C HIS A 28 -2.58 -4.81 7.32
N GLY A 29 -2.00 -5.42 6.28
CA GLY A 29 -2.62 -5.51 4.96
C GLY A 29 -2.89 -4.17 4.28
N ARG A 30 -2.10 -3.11 4.58
CA ARG A 30 -2.32 -1.76 4.06
C ARG A 30 -1.03 -0.96 3.85
N PHE A 31 -1.12 0.10 3.05
CA PHE A 31 -0.05 1.09 2.95
C PHE A 31 0.06 1.91 4.23
N THR A 32 1.26 2.41 4.52
CA THR A 32 1.51 3.31 5.67
C THR A 32 1.27 4.78 5.33
N SER A 33 1.15 5.11 4.05
CA SER A 33 0.82 6.45 3.55
C SER A 33 -0.37 6.42 2.56
N PRO A 34 -1.18 7.49 2.53
CA PRO A 34 -2.27 7.61 1.56
C PRO A 34 -1.72 7.67 0.13
N ASP A 35 -2.50 7.21 -0.84
CA ASP A 35 -2.19 7.34 -2.26
C ASP A 35 -2.14 8.83 -2.67
N PRO A 36 -1.02 9.35 -3.19
CA PRO A 36 -0.92 10.75 -3.63
C PRO A 36 -1.85 11.07 -4.82
N LEU A 37 -2.32 10.06 -5.57
CA LEU A 37 -3.33 10.21 -6.62
C LEU A 37 -4.77 10.15 -6.10
N ALA A 38 -4.98 10.60 -4.85
CA ALA A 38 -6.27 10.69 -4.15
C ALA A 38 -7.41 11.35 -4.96
N ALA A 39 -7.07 12.12 -6.00
CA ALA A 39 -7.99 12.70 -6.97
C ALA A 39 -8.91 11.68 -7.69
N ARG A 40 -8.68 10.36 -7.52
CA ARG A 40 -9.49 9.28 -8.10
C ARG A 40 -10.63 8.78 -7.20
N ALA A 41 -10.86 9.36 -6.02
CA ALA A 41 -12.02 9.04 -5.20
C ALA A 41 -13.31 9.28 -6.02
N THR A 42 -14.04 8.21 -6.30
CA THR A 42 -15.25 8.24 -7.12
C THR A 42 -16.48 8.22 -6.21
N PRO A 43 -17.38 9.21 -6.31
CA PRO A 43 -18.55 9.32 -5.43
C PRO A 43 -19.43 8.06 -5.43
N PHE A 44 -19.53 7.39 -6.58
CA PHE A 44 -20.32 6.18 -6.77
C PHE A 44 -19.61 4.89 -6.35
N ARG A 45 -18.35 4.95 -5.89
CA ARG A 45 -17.61 3.80 -5.36
C ARG A 45 -17.04 4.14 -3.98
N PRO A 46 -17.79 3.90 -2.89
CA PRO A 46 -17.35 4.17 -1.52
C PRO A 46 -15.98 3.56 -1.16
N GLN A 47 -15.62 2.43 -1.76
CA GLN A 47 -14.33 1.75 -1.55
C GLN A 47 -13.14 2.60 -2.03
N SER A 48 -13.32 3.48 -3.02
CA SER A 48 -12.27 4.34 -3.57
C SER A 48 -11.79 5.43 -2.61
N TRP A 49 -12.53 5.67 -1.52
CA TRP A 49 -12.18 6.66 -0.50
C TRP A 49 -11.09 6.15 0.45
N ASN A 50 -10.83 4.84 0.50
CA ASN A 50 -9.76 4.28 1.31
C ASN A 50 -8.42 4.33 0.57
N LEU A 51 -7.67 5.41 0.78
CA LEU A 51 -6.37 5.64 0.13
C LEU A 51 -5.22 4.77 0.66
N TYR A 52 -5.46 3.98 1.71
CA TYR A 52 -4.48 3.08 2.31
C TYR A 52 -4.59 1.64 1.81
N VAL A 53 -5.62 1.33 1.01
CA VAL A 53 -5.88 -0.04 0.57
C VAL A 53 -4.79 -0.53 -0.39
N TYR A 54 -4.38 -1.80 -0.24
CA TYR A 54 -3.43 -2.43 -1.16
C TYR A 54 -4.00 -2.58 -2.57
N VAL A 55 -5.25 -3.02 -2.65
CA VAL A 55 -6.01 -3.17 -3.89
C VAL A 55 -7.47 -2.81 -3.62
N ILE A 56 -8.07 -2.03 -4.51
CA ILE A 56 -9.51 -1.79 -4.49
C ILE A 56 -10.22 -3.08 -4.94
N LEU A 57 -11.20 -3.52 -4.16
CA LEU A 57 -12.17 -4.56 -4.54
C LEU A 57 -13.35 -3.93 -5.30
#